data_AF-A0A836Q0D5-F1
#
_entry.id   AF-A0A836Q0D5-F1
#
_cell.length_a   1.000
_cell.length_b   1.000
_cell.length_c   1.000
_cell.angle_alpha   90.00
_cell.angle_beta   90.00
_cell.angle_gamma   90.00
#
_symmetry.space_group_name_H-M   'P 1'
#
loop_
_entity.id
_entity.type
_entity.pdbx_description
1 polymer ?
#
loop_
_entity_poly.entity_id
_entity_poly.type
_entity_poly.pdbx_seq_one_letter_code
_entity_poly.pdbx_strand_id
1 'polypeptide(L)'
;MQTSAKGLNLIRHYEGIVTKNGLAIPYQGAADPPGVMTIGWGHKMSAQEKISMKNGITLAAAEELFEKDVASHSSKITADAGVLLTQDQFDALSSFVYNLGKFILTTGNSGGQTTLLKELKASKYEAAALQMHLFCNSDGHFTAGLFYRRLTETLMFLTGELKFVTDKNCWDVMHSIGNACADKTAEAKLVNFYKTKSGKKPPAKAAVAGVSAKAAAPVKPEAAPKAATAAAAGATPQVKFAKPQDAASVSTYSLDVLKSVLKTAGITSVIITSTQRTAKDQARVMYENLVKHGTASQRALYGSNGDKVVDLYAKLTGKKTPTEVKAEMEKLILSIGPEKVSKHCADPKKLNVLDIDPAAIAPRSQAFIKAVSNEKKISRLLLPPNDPAYHVEIPQLN
;
A
#
# COMPACT_ATOMS: atom_id res chain seq x y z
N MET A 1 -14.67 6.76 11.22
CA MET A 1 -14.02 6.37 9.94
C MET A 1 -14.05 4.85 9.85
N GLN A 2 -13.80 4.26 8.68
CA GLN A 2 -13.62 2.81 8.52
C GLN A 2 -12.21 2.54 8.02
N THR A 3 -11.63 1.39 8.35
CA THR A 3 -10.30 1.00 7.87
C THR A 3 -10.38 0.75 6.36
N SER A 4 -9.50 1.38 5.58
CA SER A 4 -9.50 1.22 4.13
C SER A 4 -8.91 -0.13 3.72
N ALA A 5 -9.05 -0.50 2.43
CA ALA A 5 -8.38 -1.67 1.87
C ALA A 5 -6.85 -1.66 2.10
N LYS A 6 -6.23 -0.48 2.15
CA LYS A 6 -4.80 -0.33 2.44
C LYS A 6 -4.48 -0.71 3.89
N GLY A 7 -5.28 -0.24 4.84
CA GLY A 7 -5.20 -0.63 6.25
C GLY A 7 -5.51 -2.11 6.48
N LEU A 8 -6.53 -2.65 5.83
CA LEU A 8 -6.86 -4.08 5.89
C LEU A 8 -5.70 -4.93 5.37
N ASN A 9 -5.05 -4.52 4.27
CA ASN A 9 -3.87 -5.22 3.75
C ASN A 9 -2.69 -5.18 4.73
N LEU A 10 -2.48 -4.04 5.40
CA LEU A 10 -1.46 -3.91 6.45
C LEU A 10 -1.70 -4.94 7.56
N ILE A 11 -2.94 -5.03 8.07
CA ILE A 11 -3.29 -5.96 9.13
C ILE A 11 -3.15 -7.41 8.65
N ARG A 12 -3.70 -7.76 7.48
CA ARG A 12 -3.60 -9.12 6.90
C ARG A 12 -2.16 -9.60 6.79
N HIS A 13 -1.24 -8.73 6.38
CA HIS A 13 0.17 -9.07 6.25
C HIS A 13 0.80 -9.54 7.57
N TYR A 14 0.48 -8.87 8.68
CA TYR A 14 1.07 -9.18 9.98
C TYR A 14 0.34 -10.26 10.77
N GLU A 15 -0.98 -10.40 10.60
CA GLU A 15 -1.74 -11.48 11.26
C GLU A 15 -1.51 -12.83 10.57
N GLY A 16 -1.42 -12.82 9.23
CA GLY A 16 -1.39 -14.05 8.43
C GLY A 16 -2.70 -14.85 8.53
N ILE A 17 -2.75 -15.98 7.83
CA ILE A 17 -3.90 -16.90 7.86
C ILE A 17 -3.41 -18.33 7.69
N VAL A 18 -4.03 -19.26 8.41
CA VAL A 18 -3.76 -20.70 8.28
C VAL A 18 -4.85 -21.33 7.42
N THR A 19 -4.46 -21.89 6.28
CA THR A 19 -5.40 -22.49 5.32
C THR A 19 -5.08 -23.94 5.02
N LYS A 20 -6.12 -24.75 4.82
CA LYS A 20 -6.01 -26.13 4.32
C LYS A 20 -7.15 -26.41 3.36
N ASN A 21 -6.83 -26.95 2.18
CA ASN A 21 -7.80 -27.30 1.14
C ASN A 21 -8.76 -26.14 0.76
N GLY A 22 -8.24 -24.91 0.69
CA GLY A 22 -9.04 -23.73 0.34
C GLY A 22 -9.94 -23.18 1.45
N LEU A 23 -9.83 -23.71 2.67
CA LEU A 23 -10.55 -23.22 3.85
C LEU A 23 -9.57 -22.59 4.85
N ALA A 24 -10.02 -21.56 5.56
CA ALA A 24 -9.36 -21.08 6.77
C ALA A 24 -9.65 -22.06 7.90
N ILE A 25 -8.62 -22.60 8.56
CA ILE A 25 -8.79 -23.62 9.60
C ILE A 25 -8.46 -23.07 10.98
N PRO A 26 -9.14 -23.52 12.05
CA PRO A 26 -8.75 -23.21 13.42
C PRO A 26 -7.32 -23.66 13.72
N TYR A 27 -6.57 -22.82 14.43
CA TYR A 27 -5.24 -23.11 14.95
C TYR A 27 -5.07 -22.49 16.34
N GLN A 28 -4.14 -23.01 17.15
CA GLN A 28 -3.75 -22.33 18.39
C GLN A 28 -2.54 -21.45 18.09
N GLY A 29 -2.62 -20.14 18.39
CA GLY A 29 -1.50 -19.23 18.22
C GLY A 29 -0.33 -19.59 19.15
N ALA A 30 0.91 -19.32 18.72
CA ALA A 30 2.09 -19.67 19.52
C ALA A 30 2.14 -18.94 20.88
N ALA A 31 1.55 -17.74 20.97
CA ALA A 31 1.42 -16.96 22.20
C ALA A 31 0.06 -17.13 22.88
N ASP A 32 -0.84 -17.96 22.33
CA ASP A 32 -2.17 -18.18 22.91
C ASP A 32 -2.10 -19.24 24.04
N PRO A 33 -2.75 -18.99 25.19
CA PRO A 33 -2.88 -20.00 26.24
C PRO A 33 -3.52 -21.30 25.72
N PRO A 34 -3.21 -22.47 26.33
CA PRO A 34 -3.86 -23.73 26.01
C PRO A 34 -5.38 -23.62 25.95
N GLY A 35 -5.96 -24.05 24.83
CA GLY A 35 -7.41 -24.06 24.61
C GLY A 35 -7.99 -22.79 23.99
N VAL A 36 -7.21 -21.74 23.75
CA VAL A 36 -7.62 -20.61 22.90
C VAL A 36 -7.36 -20.97 21.44
N MET A 37 -8.42 -20.99 20.64
CA MET A 37 -8.34 -21.27 19.21
C MET A 37 -8.56 -19.98 18.43
N THR A 38 -7.82 -19.85 17.34
CA THR A 38 -7.82 -18.70 16.44
C THR A 38 -8.15 -19.18 15.03
N ILE A 39 -8.90 -18.38 14.26
CA ILE A 39 -9.22 -18.68 12.85
C ILE A 39 -9.13 -17.40 12.02
N GLY A 40 -8.95 -17.53 10.70
CA GLY A 40 -8.82 -16.38 9.81
C GLY A 40 -7.59 -15.53 10.16
N TRP A 41 -7.75 -14.21 10.13
CA TRP A 41 -6.71 -13.24 10.47
C TRP A 41 -6.78 -12.81 11.94
N GLY A 42 -6.50 -13.73 12.86
CA GLY A 42 -6.37 -13.43 14.29
C GLY A 42 -7.68 -13.44 15.10
N HIS A 43 -8.78 -13.97 14.57
CA HIS A 43 -10.05 -14.05 15.30
C HIS A 43 -9.99 -15.11 16.40
N LYS A 44 -10.05 -14.70 17.66
CA LYS A 44 -10.12 -15.62 18.82
C LYS A 44 -11.54 -16.18 18.96
N MET A 45 -11.66 -17.49 18.78
CA MET A 45 -12.94 -18.19 18.71
C MET A 45 -13.59 -18.34 20.10
N SER A 46 -14.89 -18.00 20.18
CA SER A 46 -15.75 -18.36 21.31
C SER A 46 -15.94 -19.88 21.43
N ALA A 47 -16.51 -20.33 22.55
CA ALA A 47 -16.84 -21.74 22.73
C ALA A 47 -17.79 -22.28 21.65
N GLN A 48 -18.74 -21.47 21.20
CA GLN A 48 -19.69 -21.85 20.16
C GLN A 48 -19.04 -21.92 18.78
N GLU A 49 -18.16 -20.97 18.45
CA GLU A 49 -17.44 -20.96 17.17
C GLU A 49 -16.48 -22.14 17.06
N LYS A 50 -15.85 -22.56 18.16
CA LYS A 50 -15.03 -23.79 18.18
C LYS A 50 -15.83 -25.03 17.78
N ILE A 51 -17.14 -25.04 18.02
CA ILE A 51 -18.03 -26.14 17.61
C ILE A 51 -18.45 -25.97 16.15
N SER A 52 -18.94 -24.79 15.76
CA SER A 52 -19.52 -24.56 14.42
C SER A 52 -18.48 -24.45 13.31
N MET A 53 -17.27 -23.98 13.61
CA MET A 53 -16.17 -23.77 12.65
C MET A 53 -15.03 -24.79 12.81
N LYS A 54 -15.25 -25.89 13.53
CA LYS A 54 -14.22 -26.91 13.81
C LYS A 54 -13.53 -27.48 12.57
N ASN A 55 -14.25 -27.52 11.44
CA ASN A 55 -13.77 -28.03 10.16
C ASN A 55 -13.26 -26.93 9.21
N GLY A 56 -13.14 -25.69 9.71
CA GLY A 56 -12.79 -24.51 8.93
C GLY A 56 -13.97 -23.80 8.29
N ILE A 57 -13.69 -22.62 7.75
CA ILE A 57 -14.64 -21.74 7.05
C ILE A 57 -14.07 -21.37 5.67
N THR A 58 -14.94 -20.94 4.76
CA THR A 58 -14.50 -20.44 3.45
C THR A 58 -13.65 -19.19 3.62
N LEU A 59 -12.76 -18.90 2.66
CA LEU A 59 -11.95 -17.67 2.69
C LEU A 59 -12.83 -16.40 2.67
N ALA A 60 -13.97 -16.43 1.98
CA ALA A 60 -14.92 -15.33 1.98
C ALA A 60 -15.52 -15.09 3.39
N ALA A 61 -15.93 -16.14 4.08
CA ALA A 61 -16.42 -16.02 5.46
C ALA A 61 -15.31 -15.57 6.42
N ALA A 62 -14.06 -15.98 6.19
CA ALA A 62 -12.92 -15.49 6.95
C ALA A 62 -12.64 -14.00 6.71
N GLU A 63 -12.85 -13.49 5.49
CA GLU A 63 -12.72 -12.06 5.18
C GLU A 63 -13.83 -11.26 5.86
N GLU A 64 -15.09 -11.71 5.80
CA GLU A 64 -16.21 -11.06 6.50
C GLU A 64 -15.99 -10.99 8.01
N LEU A 65 -15.50 -12.09 8.61
CA LEU A 65 -15.16 -12.16 10.03
C LEU A 65 -14.04 -11.17 10.38
N PHE A 66 -13.01 -11.12 9.54
CA PHE A 66 -11.87 -10.22 9.71
C PHE A 66 -12.28 -8.75 9.62
N GLU A 67 -13.05 -8.35 8.60
CA GLU A 67 -13.51 -6.97 8.47
C GLU A 67 -14.37 -6.54 9.66
N LYS A 68 -15.22 -7.45 10.17
CA LYS A 68 -16.02 -7.21 11.38
C LYS A 68 -15.14 -7.01 12.62
N ASP A 69 -14.12 -7.83 12.80
CA ASP A 69 -13.19 -7.70 13.93
C ASP A 69 -12.39 -6.39 13.86
N VAL A 70 -11.89 -6.04 12.67
CA VAL A 70 -11.18 -4.78 12.45
C VAL A 70 -12.09 -3.59 12.74
N ALA A 71 -13.35 -3.62 12.26
CA ALA A 71 -14.33 -2.57 12.54
C ALA A 71 -14.61 -2.45 14.05
N SER A 72 -14.72 -3.57 14.76
CA SER A 72 -14.91 -3.58 16.22
C SER A 72 -13.73 -2.95 16.96
N HIS A 73 -12.50 -3.33 16.62
CA HIS A 73 -11.28 -2.82 17.24
C HIS A 73 -11.05 -1.34 16.95
N SER A 74 -11.29 -0.90 15.70
CA SER A 74 -11.04 0.47 15.26
C SER A 74 -12.16 1.47 15.62
N SER A 75 -13.31 0.98 16.09
CA SER A 75 -14.53 1.78 16.33
C SER A 75 -14.33 3.01 17.21
N LYS A 76 -13.41 2.97 18.18
CA LYS A 76 -13.17 4.06 19.13
C LYS A 76 -12.06 5.02 18.72
N ILE A 77 -11.25 4.71 17.70
CA ILE A 77 -10.03 5.48 17.36
C ILE A 77 -10.34 6.96 17.13
N THR A 78 -11.34 7.28 16.31
CA THR A 78 -11.70 8.68 16.01
C THR A 78 -12.17 9.41 17.27
N ALA A 79 -12.98 8.76 18.11
CA ALA A 79 -13.50 9.36 19.33
C ALA A 79 -12.39 9.56 20.38
N ASP A 80 -11.53 8.56 20.56
CA ASP A 80 -10.43 8.61 21.52
C ASP A 80 -9.42 9.69 21.13
N ALA A 81 -9.05 9.75 19.84
CA ALA A 81 -8.08 10.71 19.31
C ALA A 81 -8.52 12.17 19.53
N GLY A 82 -9.83 12.46 19.40
CA GLY A 82 -10.38 13.81 19.60
C GLY A 82 -9.90 14.86 18.60
N VAL A 83 -9.22 14.44 17.53
CA VAL A 83 -8.70 15.27 16.44
C VAL A 83 -9.01 14.63 15.09
N LEU A 84 -8.97 15.42 14.01
CA LEU A 84 -9.13 14.89 12.66
C LEU A 84 -7.91 14.05 12.28
N LEU A 85 -8.17 12.84 11.79
CA LEU A 85 -7.16 11.94 11.26
C LEU A 85 -7.32 11.83 9.75
N THR A 86 -6.22 11.72 9.03
CA THR A 86 -6.26 11.27 7.63
C THR A 86 -6.66 9.79 7.58
N GLN A 87 -7.10 9.31 6.42
CA GLN A 87 -7.41 7.89 6.25
C GLN A 87 -6.21 6.99 6.57
N ASP A 88 -5.00 7.41 6.18
CA ASP A 88 -3.78 6.65 6.40
C ASP A 88 -3.35 6.63 7.87
N GLN A 89 -3.55 7.73 8.58
CA GLN A 89 -3.37 7.79 10.03
C GLN A 89 -4.37 6.88 10.74
N PHE A 90 -5.64 6.89 10.31
CA PHE A 90 -6.66 6.00 10.85
C PHE A 90 -6.35 4.52 10.55
N ASP A 91 -5.86 4.20 9.36
CA ASP A 91 -5.50 2.85 8.95
C ASP A 91 -4.30 2.31 9.76
N ALA A 92 -3.26 3.14 9.93
CA ALA A 92 -2.10 2.80 10.76
C ALA A 92 -2.50 2.54 12.22
N LEU A 93 -3.33 3.43 12.79
CA LEU A 93 -3.88 3.24 14.14
C LEU A 93 -4.81 2.03 14.22
N SER A 94 -5.58 1.73 13.17
CA SER A 94 -6.44 0.55 13.12
C SER A 94 -5.61 -0.73 13.26
N SER A 95 -4.47 -0.81 12.56
CA SER A 95 -3.56 -1.94 12.72
C SER A 95 -2.93 -2.01 14.10
N PHE A 96 -2.48 -0.86 14.62
CA PHE A 96 -1.87 -0.78 15.93
C PHE A 96 -2.83 -1.28 17.03
N VAL A 97 -4.08 -0.82 16.96
CA VAL A 97 -5.16 -1.17 17.89
C VAL A 97 -5.65 -2.61 17.69
N TYR A 98 -5.68 -3.12 16.46
CA TYR A 98 -6.01 -4.53 16.22
C TYR A 98 -5.00 -5.47 16.91
N ASN A 99 -3.71 -5.14 16.81
CA ASN A 99 -2.64 -5.96 17.38
C ASN A 99 -2.60 -5.94 18.92
N LEU A 100 -2.78 -4.76 19.51
CA LEU A 100 -2.54 -4.54 20.94
C LEU A 100 -3.84 -4.47 21.75
N GLY A 101 -4.98 -4.49 21.08
CA GLY A 101 -6.31 -4.42 21.66
C GLY A 101 -6.94 -3.03 21.60
N LYS A 102 -8.29 -3.02 21.57
CA LYS A 102 -9.13 -1.84 21.35
C LYS A 102 -8.91 -0.63 22.28
N PHE A 103 -8.29 -0.85 23.44
CA PHE A 103 -8.07 0.18 24.46
C PHE A 103 -6.61 0.64 24.56
N ILE A 104 -5.72 0.17 23.67
CA ILE A 104 -4.30 0.48 23.79
C ILE A 104 -4.00 1.98 23.74
N LEU A 105 -4.83 2.78 23.06
CA LEU A 105 -4.64 4.24 23.01
C LEU A 105 -4.95 4.88 24.38
N THR A 106 -6.00 4.44 25.06
CA THR A 106 -6.48 5.02 26.33
C THR A 106 -5.85 4.41 27.56
N THR A 107 -5.35 3.17 27.47
CA THR A 107 -4.83 2.40 28.59
C THR A 107 -3.45 1.84 28.23
N GLY A 108 -2.40 2.57 28.62
CA GLY A 108 -1.03 2.10 28.53
C GLY A 108 -0.69 1.09 29.62
N ASN A 109 0.55 0.57 29.60
CA ASN A 109 1.05 -0.44 30.54
C ASN A 109 0.96 -0.02 32.02
N SER A 110 0.86 1.28 32.32
CA SER A 110 0.72 1.82 33.67
C SER A 110 -0.74 2.15 34.05
N GLY A 111 -1.73 1.73 33.25
CA GLY A 111 -3.15 1.96 33.52
C GLY A 111 -3.67 3.37 33.19
N GLY A 112 -2.80 4.27 32.72
CA GLY A 112 -3.14 5.64 32.31
C GLY A 112 -3.12 5.88 30.81
N GLN A 113 -3.49 7.10 30.40
CA GLN A 113 -3.45 7.55 29.00
C GLN A 113 -2.05 7.35 28.40
N THR A 114 -1.96 6.78 27.19
CA THR A 114 -0.68 6.66 26.50
C THR A 114 -0.13 8.02 26.06
N THR A 115 1.20 8.15 26.03
CA THR A 115 1.86 9.30 25.42
C THR A 115 1.41 9.48 23.96
N LEU A 116 1.20 8.38 23.23
CA LEU A 116 0.67 8.41 21.86
C LEU A 116 -0.65 9.21 21.80
N LEU A 117 -1.62 8.86 22.65
CA LEU A 117 -2.91 9.55 22.68
C LEU A 117 -2.80 11.00 23.16
N LYS A 118 -1.91 11.27 24.13
CA LYS A 118 -1.62 12.63 24.59
C LYS A 118 -1.10 13.52 23.45
N GLU A 119 -0.16 13.01 22.66
CA GLU A 119 0.42 13.74 21.52
C GLU A 119 -0.61 13.90 20.38
N LEU A 120 -1.45 12.89 20.10
CA LEU A 120 -2.55 13.01 19.13
C LEU A 120 -3.52 14.14 19.51
N LYS A 121 -3.98 14.18 20.75
CA LYS A 121 -4.89 15.24 21.24
C LYS A 121 -4.26 16.63 21.18
N ALA A 122 -2.93 16.71 21.28
CA ALA A 122 -2.16 17.93 21.09
C ALA A 122 -1.87 18.24 19.61
N SER A 123 -2.41 17.48 18.65
CA SER A 123 -2.14 17.57 17.20
C SER A 123 -0.65 17.43 16.85
N LYS A 124 0.15 16.78 17.70
CA LYS A 124 1.56 16.51 17.48
C LYS A 124 1.74 15.15 16.79
N TYR A 125 1.25 15.07 15.56
CA TYR A 125 1.16 13.83 14.78
C TYR A 125 2.50 13.09 14.64
N GLU A 126 3.60 13.81 14.36
CA GLU A 126 4.93 13.20 14.27
C GLU A 126 5.38 12.56 15.59
N ALA A 127 5.23 13.30 16.69
CA ALA A 127 5.59 12.83 18.02
C ALA A 127 4.73 11.63 18.45
N ALA A 128 3.43 11.65 18.10
CA ALA A 128 2.50 10.56 18.34
C ALA A 128 2.90 9.29 17.58
N ALA A 129 3.19 9.41 16.27
CA ALA A 129 3.59 8.26 15.44
C ALA A 129 4.87 7.60 15.99
N LEU A 130 5.84 8.42 16.40
CA LEU A 130 7.07 7.95 17.02
C LEU A 130 6.86 7.28 18.39
N GLN A 131 5.69 7.29 19.00
CA GLN A 131 5.45 6.48 20.21
C GLN A 131 5.21 4.99 19.89
N MET A 132 4.77 4.65 18.67
CA MET A 132 4.39 3.28 18.32
C MET A 132 5.55 2.28 18.48
N HIS A 133 6.80 2.68 18.20
CA HIS A 133 7.97 1.81 18.32
C HIS A 133 8.26 1.31 19.74
N LEU A 134 7.62 1.88 20.78
CA LEU A 134 7.77 1.43 22.16
C LEU A 134 6.94 0.16 22.45
N PHE A 135 6.00 -0.18 21.57
CA PHE A 135 5.07 -1.32 21.73
C PHE A 135 5.54 -2.53 20.92
N CYS A 136 6.74 -3.01 21.26
CA CYS A 136 7.43 -4.08 20.53
C CYS A 136 7.74 -5.32 21.38
N ASN A 137 7.09 -5.47 22.53
CA ASN A 137 7.33 -6.60 23.43
C ASN A 137 6.19 -7.63 23.34
N SER A 138 6.55 -8.91 23.39
CA SER A 138 5.66 -10.04 23.64
C SER A 138 6.19 -10.77 24.88
N ASP A 139 5.32 -11.08 25.85
CA ASP A 139 5.70 -11.70 27.13
C ASP A 139 6.86 -10.99 27.84
N GLY A 140 6.88 -9.65 27.78
CA GLY A 140 7.93 -8.83 28.38
C GLY A 140 9.23 -8.74 27.57
N HIS A 141 9.38 -9.51 26.48
CA HIS A 141 10.58 -9.56 25.66
C HIS A 141 10.41 -8.87 24.31
N PHE A 142 11.43 -8.13 23.89
CA PHE A 142 11.43 -7.47 22.58
C PHE A 142 11.30 -8.49 21.44
N THR A 143 10.42 -8.20 20.49
CA THR A 143 10.21 -9.01 19.28
C THR A 143 10.45 -8.15 18.04
N ALA A 144 11.41 -8.56 17.21
CA ALA A 144 11.76 -7.83 15.99
C ALA A 144 10.57 -7.70 15.01
N GLY A 145 9.73 -8.74 14.90
CA GLY A 145 8.52 -8.71 14.08
C GLY A 145 7.53 -7.61 14.50
N LEU A 146 7.33 -7.40 15.80
CA LEU A 146 6.51 -6.30 16.30
C LEU A 146 7.15 -4.95 15.95
N PHE A 147 8.47 -4.82 16.11
CA PHE A 147 9.16 -3.58 15.71
C PHE A 147 8.99 -3.27 14.22
N TYR A 148 9.08 -4.27 13.35
CA TYR A 148 8.83 -4.09 11.92
C TYR A 148 7.40 -3.65 11.65
N ARG A 149 6.41 -4.23 12.34
CA ARG A 149 5.02 -3.79 12.27
C ARG A 149 4.87 -2.33 12.69
N ARG A 150 5.46 -1.93 13.81
CA ARG A 150 5.43 -0.55 14.30
C ARG A 150 6.09 0.42 13.31
N LEU A 151 7.17 0.03 12.64
CA LEU A 151 7.81 0.85 11.60
C LEU A 151 6.89 1.02 10.37
N THR A 152 6.25 -0.04 9.91
CA THR A 152 5.27 0.03 8.80
C THR A 152 4.11 0.96 9.14
N GLU A 153 3.53 0.82 10.34
CA GLU A 153 2.45 1.67 10.83
C GLU A 153 2.91 3.13 10.98
N THR A 154 4.10 3.36 11.53
CA THR A 154 4.68 4.71 11.67
C THR A 154 4.90 5.38 10.32
N LEU A 155 5.48 4.66 9.35
CA LEU A 155 5.68 5.18 8.00
C LEU A 155 4.34 5.52 7.33
N MET A 156 3.35 4.62 7.41
CA MET A 156 2.01 4.87 6.88
C MET A 156 1.36 6.09 7.54
N PHE A 157 1.47 6.21 8.86
CA PHE A 157 0.89 7.33 9.61
C PHE A 157 1.48 8.68 9.19
N LEU A 158 2.80 8.73 8.95
CA LEU A 158 3.53 9.95 8.63
C LEU A 158 3.45 10.34 7.15
N THR A 159 3.46 9.35 6.25
CA THR A 159 3.68 9.57 4.81
C THR A 159 2.57 9.05 3.92
N GLY A 160 1.69 8.19 4.46
CA GLY A 160 0.72 7.42 3.68
C GLY A 160 1.30 6.22 2.93
N GLU A 161 2.62 6.04 2.92
CA GLU A 161 3.30 4.91 2.27
C GLU A 161 3.08 3.62 3.05
N LEU A 162 2.55 2.59 2.38
CA LEU A 162 2.51 1.23 2.91
C LEU A 162 3.76 0.47 2.43
N LYS A 163 4.73 0.28 3.33
CA LYS A 163 5.94 -0.50 3.06
C LYS A 163 6.15 -1.55 4.14
N PHE A 164 6.09 -2.82 3.76
CA PHE A 164 6.30 -3.92 4.69
C PHE A 164 7.77 -4.04 5.10
N VAL A 165 7.99 -3.95 6.41
CA VAL A 165 9.34 -3.97 7.00
C VAL A 165 9.78 -5.41 7.31
N THR A 166 11.05 -5.67 7.02
CA THR A 166 11.78 -6.91 7.28
C THR A 166 13.14 -6.56 7.89
N ASP A 167 13.91 -7.57 8.27
CA ASP A 167 15.30 -7.40 8.71
C ASP A 167 16.21 -6.79 7.62
N LYS A 168 15.87 -6.95 6.34
CA LYS A 168 16.66 -6.46 5.21
C LYS A 168 16.48 -4.98 4.91
N ASN A 169 15.32 -4.40 5.23
CA ASN A 169 14.97 -3.01 4.87
C ASN A 169 14.62 -2.13 6.07
N CYS A 170 14.71 -2.63 7.31
CA CYS A 170 14.33 -1.87 8.50
C CYS A 170 15.15 -0.58 8.68
N TRP A 171 16.43 -0.58 8.32
CA TRP A 171 17.29 0.60 8.35
C TRP A 171 16.82 1.68 7.40
N ASP A 172 16.52 1.31 6.16
CA ASP A 172 16.02 2.24 5.14
C ASP A 172 14.68 2.85 5.56
N VAL A 173 13.80 2.05 6.18
CA VAL A 173 12.51 2.56 6.67
C VAL A 173 12.68 3.50 7.87
N MET A 174 13.61 3.22 8.79
CA MET A 174 13.94 4.17 9.87
C MET A 174 14.49 5.49 9.32
N HIS A 175 15.29 5.44 8.25
CA HIS A 175 15.76 6.63 7.54
C HIS A 175 14.63 7.38 6.84
N SER A 176 13.73 6.68 6.14
CA SER A 176 12.52 7.27 5.53
C SER A 176 11.64 7.97 6.57
N ILE A 177 11.42 7.35 7.73
CA ILE A 177 10.70 7.97 8.86
C ILE A 177 11.43 9.21 9.36
N GLY A 178 12.76 9.12 9.53
CA GLY A 178 13.58 10.27 9.92
C GLY A 178 13.46 11.46 8.96
N ASN A 179 13.49 11.19 7.66
CA ASN A 179 13.34 12.22 6.62
C ASN A 179 11.94 12.83 6.58
N ALA A 180 10.91 12.05 6.94
CA ALA A 180 9.53 12.52 7.04
C ALA A 180 9.26 13.38 8.29
N CYS A 181 10.16 13.38 9.27
CA CYS A 181 10.02 14.15 10.51
C CYS A 181 10.78 15.49 10.47
N ALA A 182 10.17 16.51 11.08
CA ALA A 182 10.85 17.74 11.42
C ALA A 182 11.91 17.52 12.51
N ASP A 183 11.64 16.62 13.46
CA ASP A 183 12.61 16.19 14.49
C ASP A 183 13.77 15.40 13.87
N LYS A 184 14.93 16.05 13.72
CA LYS A 184 16.16 15.45 13.16
C LYS A 184 16.75 14.33 14.02
N THR A 185 16.22 14.12 15.23
CA THR A 185 16.61 12.99 16.08
C THR A 185 15.73 11.76 15.90
N ALA A 186 14.65 11.82 15.12
CA ALA A 186 13.70 10.72 14.93
C ALA A 186 14.35 9.42 14.45
N GLU A 187 15.16 9.47 13.39
CA GLU A 187 15.92 8.32 12.89
C GLU A 187 16.83 7.76 13.99
N ALA A 188 17.61 8.63 14.64
CA ALA A 188 18.56 8.23 15.66
C ALA A 188 17.88 7.56 16.85
N LYS A 189 16.68 8.02 17.25
CA LYS A 189 15.85 7.41 18.30
C LYS A 189 15.45 5.98 17.92
N LEU A 190 14.91 5.79 16.72
CA LEU A 190 14.49 4.47 16.23
C LEU A 190 15.68 3.51 16.10
N VAL A 191 16.79 3.99 15.51
CA VAL A 191 18.04 3.25 15.35
C VAL A 191 18.60 2.83 16.70
N ASN A 192 18.71 3.76 17.65
CA ASN A 192 19.25 3.47 18.98
C ASN A 192 18.35 2.52 19.77
N PHE A 193 17.02 2.66 19.65
CA PHE A 193 16.08 1.72 20.23
C PHE A 193 16.28 0.31 19.68
N TYR A 194 16.29 0.15 18.35
CA TYR A 194 16.45 -1.16 17.72
C TYR A 194 17.80 -1.80 18.05
N LYS A 195 18.89 -1.01 18.01
CA LYS A 195 20.23 -1.48 18.41
C LYS A 195 20.25 -1.99 19.84
N THR A 196 19.70 -1.21 20.77
CA THR A 196 19.68 -1.56 22.20
C THR A 196 18.84 -2.81 22.47
N LYS A 197 17.70 -2.95 21.80
CA LYS A 197 16.76 -4.05 22.04
C LYS A 197 17.12 -5.35 21.30
N SER A 198 17.69 -5.26 20.10
CA SER A 198 18.00 -6.43 19.25
C SER A 198 19.48 -6.84 19.26
N GLY A 199 20.38 -5.97 19.71
CA GLY A 199 21.84 -6.15 19.58
C GLY A 199 22.37 -5.94 18.15
N LYS A 200 21.50 -5.77 17.14
CA LYS A 200 21.91 -5.58 15.74
C LYS A 200 22.39 -4.17 15.48
N LYS A 201 23.44 -4.02 14.68
CA LYS A 201 23.98 -2.72 14.26
C LYS A 201 23.53 -2.39 12.83
N PRO A 202 23.43 -1.08 12.49
CA PRO A 202 23.24 -0.67 11.11
C PRO A 202 24.34 -1.26 10.23
N PRO A 203 24.05 -1.59 8.96
CA PRO A 203 25.08 -1.95 8.00
C PRO A 203 26.12 -0.84 7.94
N ALA A 204 27.39 -1.20 7.71
CA ALA A 204 28.44 -0.22 7.49
C ALA A 204 27.99 0.72 6.36
N LYS A 205 28.11 2.04 6.57
CA LYS A 205 27.81 3.01 5.51
C LYS A 205 28.66 2.65 4.30
N ALA A 206 28.03 2.20 3.21
CA ALA A 206 28.69 2.16 1.92
C ALA A 206 29.13 3.59 1.58
N ALA A 207 30.35 3.78 1.07
CA ALA A 207 30.77 5.06 0.53
C ALA A 207 29.88 5.39 -0.68
N VAL A 208 28.85 6.21 -0.47
CA VAL A 208 27.97 6.65 -1.53
C VAL A 208 28.66 7.83 -2.24
N ALA A 209 29.09 7.61 -3.48
CA ALA A 209 29.43 8.70 -4.40
C ALA A 209 28.23 9.64 -4.50
N GLY A 210 28.50 10.93 -4.28
CA GLY A 210 27.49 11.95 -4.07
C GLY A 210 26.41 11.96 -5.16
N VAL A 211 25.16 11.79 -4.72
CA VAL A 211 24.00 12.35 -5.41
C VAL A 211 23.48 13.45 -4.51
N SER A 212 23.71 14.69 -4.94
CA SER A 212 23.15 15.88 -4.31
C SER A 212 21.62 15.83 -4.43
N ALA A 213 20.95 15.53 -3.32
CA ALA A 213 19.53 15.76 -3.18
C ALA A 213 19.29 17.27 -3.20
N LYS A 214 18.66 17.77 -4.27
CA LYS A 214 18.19 19.14 -4.35
C LYS A 214 17.08 19.31 -3.30
N ALA A 215 17.34 20.16 -2.31
CA ALA A 215 16.42 20.44 -1.23
C ALA A 215 15.03 20.86 -1.77
N ALA A 216 13.99 20.15 -1.35
CA ALA A 216 12.64 20.70 -1.39
C ALA A 216 12.60 21.86 -0.38
N ALA A 217 12.19 23.04 -0.87
CA ALA A 217 12.09 24.24 -0.04
C ALA A 217 11.13 24.03 1.15
N PRO A 218 11.38 24.67 2.30
CA PRO A 218 10.54 24.52 3.48
C PRO A 218 9.13 25.02 3.20
N VAL A 219 8.13 24.14 3.35
CA VAL A 219 6.72 24.54 3.39
C VAL A 219 6.50 25.27 4.71
N LYS A 220 6.33 26.59 4.62
CA LYS A 220 5.89 27.45 5.72
C LYS A 220 4.52 26.98 6.20
N PRO A 221 4.22 26.98 7.52
CA PRO A 221 2.89 26.59 8.00
C PRO A 221 1.86 27.55 7.42
N GLU A 222 1.03 27.04 6.50
CA GLU A 222 -0.11 27.78 5.99
C GLU A 222 -1.14 27.82 7.13
N ALA A 223 -1.46 29.03 7.56
CA ALA A 223 -2.51 29.28 8.54
C ALA A 223 -3.82 28.65 8.06
N ALA A 224 -4.59 28.12 9.01
CA ALA A 224 -5.88 27.50 8.78
C ALA A 224 -6.69 28.25 7.70
N PRO A 225 -7.21 27.57 6.66
CA PRO A 225 -8.08 28.25 5.72
C PRO A 225 -9.34 28.67 6.47
N LYS A 226 -9.45 29.99 6.69
CA LYS A 226 -10.74 30.66 6.81
C LYS A 226 -11.61 30.15 5.66
N ALA A 227 -12.84 29.80 6.00
CA ALA A 227 -13.87 29.29 5.08
C ALA A 227 -13.75 29.92 3.68
N ALA A 228 -13.22 29.14 2.73
CA ALA A 228 -13.20 29.54 1.34
C ALA A 228 -14.54 29.14 0.73
N THR A 229 -15.29 30.18 0.40
CA THR A 229 -16.53 30.21 -0.35
C THR A 229 -16.46 29.41 -1.65
N ALA A 230 -17.62 28.88 -2.02
CA ALA A 230 -17.85 28.18 -3.27
C ALA A 230 -17.49 29.05 -4.49
N ALA A 231 -16.43 28.68 -5.23
CA ALA A 231 -16.23 29.11 -6.62
C ALA A 231 -15.16 28.26 -7.32
N ALA A 232 -15.57 27.18 -7.99
CA ALA A 232 -14.92 26.64 -9.21
C ALA A 232 -15.82 25.55 -9.84
N ALA A 233 -17.05 25.91 -10.20
CA ALA A 233 -17.90 25.10 -11.06
C ALA A 233 -17.77 25.64 -12.50
N GLY A 234 -16.96 25.03 -13.37
CA GLY A 234 -16.98 25.39 -14.79
C GLY A 234 -15.89 24.84 -15.73
N ALA A 235 -14.65 24.61 -15.25
CA ALA A 235 -13.55 24.22 -16.16
C ALA A 235 -13.47 22.70 -16.38
N THR A 236 -13.34 22.27 -17.63
CA THR A 236 -13.10 20.86 -18.00
C THR A 236 -11.70 20.41 -17.54
N PRO A 237 -11.57 19.28 -16.83
CA PRO A 237 -10.27 18.75 -16.41
C PRO A 237 -9.33 18.48 -17.60
N GLN A 238 -8.05 18.79 -17.40
CA GLN A 238 -6.99 18.60 -18.40
C GLN A 238 -6.41 17.17 -18.30
N VAL A 239 -6.32 16.47 -19.42
CA VAL A 239 -5.67 15.15 -19.49
C VAL A 239 -4.37 15.30 -20.27
N LYS A 240 -3.23 15.13 -19.58
CA LYS A 240 -1.90 15.18 -20.19
C LYS A 240 -1.34 13.77 -20.31
N PHE A 241 -0.40 13.60 -21.24
CA PHE A 241 0.30 12.34 -21.46
C PHE A 241 1.79 12.54 -21.21
N ALA A 242 2.42 11.62 -20.49
CA ALA A 242 3.88 11.62 -20.32
C ALA A 242 4.60 11.53 -21.68
N LYS A 243 3.97 10.88 -22.66
CA LYS A 243 4.38 10.85 -24.07
C LYS A 243 3.23 11.36 -24.93
N PRO A 244 3.33 12.56 -25.54
CA PRO A 244 2.23 13.16 -26.29
C PRO A 244 1.63 12.26 -27.38
N GLN A 245 2.44 11.41 -28.03
CA GLN A 245 1.98 10.48 -29.07
C GLN A 245 1.02 9.39 -28.56
N ASP A 246 1.07 9.06 -27.26
CA ASP A 246 0.22 8.02 -26.67
C ASP A 246 -1.25 8.44 -26.64
N ALA A 247 -1.55 9.74 -26.77
CA ALA A 247 -2.91 10.28 -26.84
C ALA A 247 -3.74 9.65 -27.98
N ALA A 248 -3.10 9.32 -29.11
CA ALA A 248 -3.78 8.71 -30.26
C ALA A 248 -4.29 7.28 -29.98
N SER A 249 -3.81 6.64 -28.91
CA SER A 249 -4.21 5.27 -28.53
C SER A 249 -5.37 5.23 -27.54
N VAL A 250 -5.88 6.38 -27.11
CA VAL A 250 -7.00 6.49 -26.15
C VAL A 250 -8.22 7.03 -26.86
N SER A 251 -9.35 6.36 -26.74
CA SER A 251 -10.60 6.78 -27.37
C SER A 251 -11.16 8.04 -26.73
N THR A 252 -11.93 8.81 -27.52
CA THR A 252 -12.68 9.97 -27.01
C THR A 252 -13.61 9.55 -25.87
N TYR A 253 -14.25 8.38 -25.99
CA TYR A 253 -15.11 7.82 -24.94
C TYR A 253 -14.35 7.64 -23.61
N SER A 254 -13.17 7.03 -23.63
CA SER A 254 -12.35 6.85 -22.43
C SER A 254 -11.86 8.18 -21.84
N LEU A 255 -11.52 9.15 -22.68
CA LEU A 255 -11.17 10.49 -22.21
C LEU A 255 -12.34 11.20 -21.53
N ASP A 256 -13.57 11.04 -22.04
CA ASP A 256 -14.75 11.66 -21.46
C ASP A 256 -15.15 11.00 -20.13
N VAL A 257 -15.05 9.67 -20.04
CA VAL A 257 -15.22 8.93 -18.78
C VAL A 257 -14.21 9.43 -17.75
N LEU A 258 -12.93 9.53 -18.11
CA LEU A 258 -11.90 9.99 -17.20
C LEU A 258 -12.14 11.44 -16.77
N LYS A 259 -12.46 12.36 -17.69
CA LYS A 259 -12.78 13.76 -17.34
C LYS A 259 -13.98 13.87 -16.39
N SER A 260 -15.01 13.03 -16.55
CA SER A 260 -16.17 12.97 -15.65
C SER A 260 -15.75 12.57 -14.23
N VAL A 261 -14.94 11.52 -14.10
CA VAL A 261 -14.35 11.08 -12.83
C VAL A 261 -13.53 12.20 -12.19
N LEU A 262 -12.68 12.88 -12.96
CA LEU A 262 -11.82 13.96 -12.46
C LEU A 262 -12.64 15.15 -11.98
N LYS A 263 -13.67 15.54 -12.72
CA LYS A 263 -14.60 16.59 -12.32
C LYS A 263 -15.29 16.24 -11.00
N THR A 264 -15.74 14.99 -10.86
CA THR A 264 -16.37 14.46 -9.64
C THR A 264 -15.40 14.46 -8.45
N ALA A 265 -14.12 14.13 -8.70
CA ALA A 265 -13.06 14.16 -7.69
C ALA A 265 -12.55 15.57 -7.35
N GLY A 266 -12.98 16.60 -8.09
CA GLY A 266 -12.46 17.96 -7.99
C GLY A 266 -10.99 18.06 -8.41
N ILE A 267 -10.57 17.26 -9.40
CA ILE A 267 -9.23 17.23 -9.97
C ILE A 267 -9.25 17.97 -11.31
N THR A 268 -8.36 18.94 -11.45
CA THR A 268 -8.31 19.84 -12.61
C THR A 268 -7.33 19.38 -13.69
N SER A 269 -6.38 18.50 -13.37
CA SER A 269 -5.42 17.95 -14.34
C SER A 269 -4.93 16.56 -13.91
N VAL A 270 -4.58 15.70 -14.88
CA VAL A 270 -3.83 14.44 -14.64
C VAL A 270 -2.71 14.24 -15.63
N ILE A 271 -1.84 13.26 -15.35
CA ILE A 271 -0.83 12.75 -16.29
C ILE A 271 -1.04 11.25 -16.45
N ILE A 272 -1.28 10.80 -17.69
CA ILE A 272 -1.28 9.40 -18.09
C ILE A 272 0.16 9.00 -18.44
N THR A 273 0.68 7.98 -17.76
CA THR A 273 2.08 7.51 -17.88
C THR A 273 2.20 6.32 -18.83
N SER A 274 1.13 5.56 -19.05
CA SER A 274 1.06 4.48 -20.04
C SER A 274 -0.36 4.31 -20.57
N THR A 275 -0.46 3.88 -21.82
CA THR A 275 -1.71 3.52 -22.50
C THR A 275 -1.60 2.11 -23.09
N GLN A 276 -1.98 1.94 -24.36
CA GLN A 276 -1.88 0.69 -25.11
C GLN A 276 -0.42 0.34 -25.47
N ARG A 277 -0.08 -0.94 -25.38
CA ARG A 277 1.25 -1.49 -25.69
C ARG A 277 1.13 -2.59 -26.75
N THR A 278 2.16 -2.66 -27.60
CA THR A 278 2.41 -3.83 -28.44
C THR A 278 3.12 -4.93 -27.63
N ALA A 279 3.21 -6.15 -28.16
CA ALA A 279 4.00 -7.23 -27.54
C ALA A 279 5.47 -6.83 -27.38
N LYS A 280 6.03 -6.12 -28.37
CA LYS A 280 7.38 -5.56 -28.33
C LYS A 280 7.56 -4.53 -27.22
N ASP A 281 6.60 -3.61 -27.08
CA ASP A 281 6.63 -2.62 -26.00
C ASP A 281 6.50 -3.27 -24.63
N GLN A 282 5.64 -4.27 -24.50
CA GLN A 282 5.47 -5.03 -23.27
C GLN A 282 6.76 -5.78 -22.89
N ALA A 283 7.45 -6.41 -23.86
CA ALA A 283 8.75 -7.04 -23.65
C ALA A 283 9.80 -6.03 -23.16
N ARG A 284 9.86 -4.86 -23.80
CA ARG A 284 10.77 -3.78 -23.42
C ARG A 284 10.50 -3.27 -22.00
N VAL A 285 9.24 -2.99 -21.66
CA VAL A 285 8.84 -2.51 -20.31
C VAL A 285 9.13 -3.56 -19.25
N MET A 286 8.81 -4.84 -19.50
CA MET A 286 9.16 -5.93 -18.59
C MET A 286 10.66 -6.02 -18.36
N TYR A 287 11.47 -5.93 -19.42
CA TYR A 287 12.93 -5.95 -19.32
C TYR A 287 13.46 -4.78 -18.49
N GLU A 288 13.01 -3.55 -18.78
CA GLU A 288 13.43 -2.34 -18.05
C GLU A 288 13.10 -2.45 -16.55
N ASN A 289 11.91 -2.93 -16.21
CA ASN A 289 11.50 -3.14 -14.83
C ASN A 289 12.28 -4.28 -14.16
N LEU A 290 12.60 -5.36 -14.88
CA LEU A 290 13.41 -6.47 -14.38
C LEU A 290 14.85 -6.04 -14.06
N VAL A 291 15.44 -5.17 -14.89
CA VAL A 291 16.76 -4.58 -14.63
C VAL A 291 16.69 -3.64 -13.42
N LYS A 292 15.65 -2.81 -13.33
CA LYS A 292 15.52 -1.78 -12.30
C LYS A 292 15.13 -2.32 -10.92
N HIS A 293 14.24 -3.31 -10.88
CA HIS A 293 13.59 -3.77 -9.65
C HIS A 293 13.88 -5.24 -9.31
N GLY A 294 14.51 -5.98 -10.23
CA GLY A 294 14.84 -7.38 -10.04
C GLY A 294 13.67 -8.34 -10.25
N THR A 295 14.00 -9.63 -10.41
CA THR A 295 13.02 -10.69 -10.74
C THR A 295 11.99 -10.91 -9.63
N ALA A 296 12.39 -10.82 -8.36
CA ALA A 296 11.48 -11.01 -7.22
C ALA A 296 10.35 -9.97 -7.18
N SER A 297 10.67 -8.70 -7.44
CA SER A 297 9.65 -7.64 -7.52
C SER A 297 8.69 -7.86 -8.66
N GLN A 298 9.19 -8.28 -9.83
CA GLN A 298 8.35 -8.50 -11.00
C GLN A 298 7.44 -9.72 -10.86
N ARG A 299 7.88 -10.79 -10.17
CA ARG A 299 7.00 -11.93 -9.83
C ARG A 299 5.86 -11.57 -8.88
N ALA A 300 6.06 -10.55 -8.03
CA ALA A 300 5.00 -10.07 -7.15
C ALA A 300 3.94 -9.24 -7.90
N LEU A 301 4.27 -8.71 -9.08
CA LEU A 301 3.40 -7.87 -9.90
C LEU A 301 2.70 -8.66 -11.01
N TYR A 302 3.40 -9.61 -11.63
CA TYR A 302 2.86 -10.42 -12.72
C TYR A 302 2.16 -11.69 -12.22
N GLY A 303 1.20 -12.18 -13.01
CA GLY A 303 0.63 -13.51 -12.83
C GLY A 303 1.45 -14.59 -13.53
N SER A 304 0.99 -15.85 -13.47
CA SER A 304 1.69 -17.04 -13.97
C SER A 304 2.19 -16.93 -15.43
N ASN A 305 1.50 -16.18 -16.30
CA ASN A 305 1.94 -15.94 -17.66
C ASN A 305 3.08 -14.93 -17.77
N GLY A 306 3.04 -13.85 -16.98
CA GLY A 306 4.16 -12.91 -16.90
C GLY A 306 5.37 -13.53 -16.20
N ASP A 307 5.15 -14.39 -15.20
CA ASP A 307 6.23 -15.14 -14.55
C ASP A 307 7.04 -16.00 -15.51
N LYS A 308 6.41 -16.61 -16.52
CA LYS A 308 7.13 -17.33 -17.58
C LYS A 308 8.09 -16.43 -18.35
N VAL A 309 7.72 -15.17 -18.57
CA VAL A 309 8.58 -14.17 -19.23
C VAL A 309 9.70 -13.71 -18.29
N VAL A 310 9.42 -13.57 -16.99
CA VAL A 310 10.43 -13.31 -15.95
C VAL A 310 11.44 -14.46 -15.84
N ASP A 311 10.97 -15.71 -15.90
CA ASP A 311 11.80 -16.92 -15.93
C ASP A 311 12.71 -16.95 -17.16
N LEU A 312 12.17 -16.60 -18.32
CA LEU A 312 12.94 -16.51 -19.56
C LEU A 312 14.04 -15.45 -19.43
N TYR A 313 13.72 -14.25 -18.92
CA TYR A 313 14.72 -13.23 -18.64
C TYR A 313 15.82 -13.76 -17.71
N ALA A 314 15.45 -14.40 -16.59
CA ALA A 314 16.41 -14.93 -15.63
C ALA A 314 17.35 -15.99 -16.24
N LYS A 315 16.86 -16.78 -17.22
CA LYS A 315 17.67 -17.78 -17.94
C LYS A 315 18.64 -17.17 -18.94
N LEU A 316 18.27 -16.06 -19.57
CA LEU A 316 19.02 -15.44 -20.66
C LEU A 316 19.93 -14.29 -20.20
N THR A 317 19.63 -13.66 -19.07
CA THR A 317 20.41 -12.54 -18.54
C THR A 317 21.85 -13.01 -18.22
N GLY A 318 22.83 -12.21 -18.62
CA GLY A 318 24.25 -12.57 -18.58
C GLY A 318 24.74 -13.52 -19.67
N LYS A 319 23.85 -14.09 -20.51
CA LYS A 319 24.19 -14.98 -21.64
C LYS A 319 23.89 -14.41 -23.01
N LYS A 320 22.99 -13.43 -23.10
CA LYS A 320 22.58 -12.75 -24.33
C LYS A 320 22.59 -11.24 -24.14
N THR A 321 22.67 -10.50 -25.24
CA THR A 321 22.59 -9.03 -25.21
C THR A 321 21.18 -8.57 -24.81
N PRO A 322 21.02 -7.36 -24.24
CA PRO A 322 19.71 -6.80 -23.91
C PRO A 322 18.71 -6.83 -25.06
N THR A 323 19.18 -6.61 -26.30
CA THR A 323 18.36 -6.63 -27.51
C THR A 323 17.82 -8.03 -27.79
N GLU A 324 18.68 -9.05 -27.73
CA GLU A 324 18.27 -10.44 -27.93
C GLU A 324 17.36 -10.94 -26.81
N VAL A 325 17.62 -10.58 -25.56
CA VAL A 325 16.74 -10.94 -24.43
C VAL A 325 15.33 -10.37 -24.66
N LYS A 326 15.22 -9.09 -25.02
CA LYS A 326 13.92 -8.47 -25.32
C LYS A 326 13.21 -9.13 -26.51
N ALA A 327 13.95 -9.51 -27.56
CA ALA A 327 13.38 -10.21 -28.71
C ALA A 327 12.84 -11.61 -28.34
N GLU A 328 13.55 -12.35 -27.50
CA GLU A 328 13.07 -13.65 -27.00
C GLU A 328 11.87 -13.50 -26.05
N MET A 329 11.87 -12.47 -25.21
CA MET A 329 10.71 -12.12 -24.38
C MET A 329 9.49 -11.77 -25.23
N GLU A 330 9.66 -10.99 -26.29
CA GLU A 330 8.60 -10.64 -27.25
C GLU A 330 8.01 -11.89 -27.90
N LYS A 331 8.85 -12.81 -28.41
CA LYS A 331 8.39 -14.09 -28.99
C LYS A 331 7.55 -14.90 -28.00
N LEU A 332 7.98 -14.96 -26.73
CA LEU A 332 7.23 -15.67 -25.69
C LEU A 332 5.90 -14.97 -25.35
N ILE A 333 5.88 -13.64 -25.31
CA ILE A 333 4.65 -12.87 -25.10
C ILE A 333 3.65 -13.12 -26.24
N LEU A 334 4.13 -13.13 -27.49
CA LEU A 334 3.31 -13.45 -28.66
C LEU A 334 2.73 -14.88 -28.58
N SER A 335 3.54 -15.87 -28.18
CA SER A 335 3.10 -17.25 -28.11
C SER A 335 2.09 -17.52 -26.98
N ILE A 336 2.22 -16.84 -25.84
CA ILE A 336 1.24 -16.92 -24.75
C ILE A 336 -0.07 -16.22 -25.13
N GLY A 337 0.03 -15.12 -25.88
CA GLY A 337 -1.05 -14.17 -26.11
C GLY A 337 -0.77 -12.90 -25.30
N PRO A 338 -0.46 -11.76 -25.94
CA PRO A 338 -0.01 -10.55 -25.24
C PRO A 338 -0.96 -10.05 -24.16
N GLU A 339 -2.28 -10.07 -24.44
CA GLU A 339 -3.33 -9.66 -23.49
C GLU A 339 -3.44 -10.54 -22.23
N LYS A 340 -2.91 -11.78 -22.30
CA LYS A 340 -2.85 -12.71 -21.16
C LYS A 340 -1.63 -12.45 -20.28
N VAL A 341 -0.65 -11.70 -20.78
CA VAL A 341 0.54 -11.25 -20.04
C VAL A 341 0.30 -9.87 -19.42
N SER A 342 -0.30 -8.94 -20.17
CA SER A 342 -0.65 -7.62 -19.68
C SER A 342 -1.91 -7.08 -20.35
N LYS A 343 -2.78 -6.44 -19.56
CA LYS A 343 -4.00 -5.80 -20.07
C LYS A 343 -3.71 -4.58 -20.95
N HIS A 344 -2.54 -3.96 -20.80
CA HIS A 344 -2.09 -2.95 -21.77
C HIS A 344 -1.90 -3.51 -23.18
N CYS A 345 -1.93 -4.82 -23.40
CA CYS A 345 -1.87 -5.42 -24.74
C CYS A 345 -3.25 -5.88 -25.26
N ALA A 346 -4.35 -5.54 -24.58
CA ALA A 346 -5.71 -5.88 -25.02
C ALA A 346 -6.08 -5.16 -26.33
N ASP A 347 -7.09 -5.61 -27.06
CA ASP A 347 -7.57 -4.87 -28.24
C ASP A 347 -8.09 -3.47 -27.83
N PRO A 348 -7.50 -2.35 -28.31
CA PRO A 348 -7.92 -1.00 -27.93
C PRO A 348 -9.33 -0.66 -28.38
N LYS A 349 -9.92 -1.42 -29.32
CA LYS A 349 -11.34 -1.29 -29.69
C LYS A 349 -12.29 -1.94 -28.69
N LYS A 350 -11.77 -2.78 -27.78
CA LYS A 350 -12.55 -3.50 -26.75
C LYS A 350 -12.25 -2.99 -25.35
N LEU A 351 -11.00 -2.61 -25.08
CA LEU A 351 -10.56 -2.16 -23.77
C LEU A 351 -9.47 -1.11 -23.91
N ASN A 352 -9.67 0.06 -23.31
CA ASN A 352 -8.59 1.02 -23.07
C ASN A 352 -8.06 0.84 -21.67
N VAL A 353 -6.74 0.82 -21.55
CA VAL A 353 -6.03 0.66 -20.27
C VAL A 353 -5.11 1.84 -20.06
N LEU A 354 -5.27 2.52 -18.93
CA LEU A 354 -4.59 3.78 -18.63
C LEU A 354 -3.87 3.65 -17.29
N ASP A 355 -2.57 3.94 -17.27
CA ASP A 355 -1.82 4.16 -16.04
C ASP A 355 -1.78 5.66 -15.75
N ILE A 356 -2.29 6.08 -14.60
CA ILE A 356 -2.31 7.48 -14.21
C ILE A 356 -1.29 7.71 -13.09
N ASP A 357 -0.47 8.74 -13.26
CA ASP A 357 0.56 9.14 -12.30
C ASP A 357 -0.08 9.44 -10.92
N PRO A 358 0.28 8.69 -9.86
CA PRO A 358 -0.23 8.94 -8.53
C PRO A 358 0.06 10.36 -8.02
N ALA A 359 1.20 10.94 -8.42
CA ALA A 359 1.58 12.30 -8.03
C ALA A 359 0.67 13.36 -8.66
N ALA A 360 0.15 13.12 -9.87
CA ALA A 360 -0.77 14.04 -10.55
C ALA A 360 -2.19 14.01 -9.94
N ILE A 361 -2.50 12.98 -9.17
CA ILE A 361 -3.79 12.82 -8.47
C ILE A 361 -3.72 13.31 -7.03
N ALA A 362 -2.54 13.25 -6.40
CA ALA A 362 -2.33 13.78 -5.05
C ALA A 362 -2.58 15.31 -5.02
N PRO A 363 -3.25 15.85 -3.98
CA PRO A 363 -3.71 15.17 -2.75
C PRO A 363 -5.12 14.56 -2.85
N ARG A 364 -5.77 14.60 -4.01
CA ARG A 364 -7.17 14.18 -4.21
C ARG A 364 -7.34 12.68 -4.47
N SER A 365 -6.32 11.85 -4.17
CA SER A 365 -6.31 10.40 -4.31
C SER A 365 -7.59 9.70 -3.81
N GLN A 366 -8.08 10.05 -2.63
CA GLN A 366 -9.29 9.40 -2.10
C GLN A 366 -10.56 9.81 -2.87
N ALA A 367 -10.65 11.08 -3.28
CA ALA A 367 -11.75 11.57 -4.09
C ALA A 367 -11.74 10.93 -5.49
N PHE A 368 -10.54 10.74 -6.06
CA PHE A 368 -10.33 10.04 -7.32
C PHE A 368 -10.75 8.58 -7.23
N ILE A 369 -10.24 7.83 -6.23
CA ILE A 369 -10.60 6.43 -6.02
C ILE A 369 -12.11 6.29 -5.84
N LYS A 370 -12.73 7.14 -5.01
CA LYS A 370 -14.19 7.12 -4.82
C LYS A 370 -14.95 7.44 -6.11
N ALA A 371 -14.49 8.39 -6.91
CA ALA A 371 -15.12 8.72 -8.18
C ALA A 371 -15.00 7.58 -9.20
N VAL A 372 -13.82 6.96 -9.31
CA VAL A 372 -13.58 5.80 -10.18
C VAL A 372 -14.42 4.60 -9.74
N SER A 373 -14.42 4.25 -8.45
CA SER A 373 -15.16 3.09 -7.95
C SER A 373 -16.68 3.22 -8.09
N ASN A 374 -17.20 4.44 -8.22
CA ASN A 374 -18.62 4.69 -8.48
C ASN A 374 -18.95 4.84 -9.98
N GLU A 375 -17.95 4.90 -10.85
CA GLU A 375 -18.13 5.03 -12.30
C GLU A 375 -18.32 3.65 -12.93
N LYS A 376 -19.56 3.34 -13.30
CA LYS A 376 -19.94 2.03 -13.86
C LYS A 376 -19.28 1.71 -15.20
N LYS A 377 -18.77 2.73 -15.90
CA LYS A 377 -18.06 2.58 -17.18
C LYS A 377 -16.61 2.12 -17.02
N ILE A 378 -16.08 2.12 -15.80
CA ILE A 378 -14.74 1.61 -15.49
C ILE A 378 -14.90 0.19 -14.93
N SER A 379 -14.28 -0.79 -15.58
CA SER A 379 -14.40 -2.21 -15.17
C SER A 379 -13.39 -2.62 -14.11
N ARG A 380 -12.27 -1.91 -14.02
CA ARG A 380 -11.22 -2.23 -13.05
C ARG A 380 -10.39 -1.01 -12.69
N LEU A 381 -10.01 -0.96 -11.41
CA LEU A 381 -9.01 -0.06 -10.87
C LEU A 381 -7.99 -0.87 -10.06
N LEU A 382 -6.71 -0.78 -10.40
CA LEU A 382 -5.61 -1.20 -9.52
C LEU A 382 -4.97 0.04 -8.91
N LEU A 383 -4.50 -0.12 -7.68
CA LEU A 383 -4.07 1.00 -6.84
C LEU A 383 -2.59 0.86 -6.50
N PRO A 384 -1.86 1.98 -6.36
CA PRO A 384 -0.60 2.00 -5.63
C PRO A 384 -0.75 1.51 -4.18
N PRO A 385 0.21 0.76 -3.63
CA PRO A 385 1.50 0.39 -4.24
C PRO A 385 1.49 -0.93 -5.03
N ASN A 386 0.36 -1.67 -5.08
CA ASN A 386 0.29 -2.95 -5.79
C ASN A 386 0.47 -2.79 -7.30
N ASP A 387 0.09 -1.62 -7.83
CA ASP A 387 0.47 -1.15 -9.15
C ASP A 387 1.21 0.20 -8.99
N PRO A 388 2.34 0.46 -9.67
CA PRO A 388 3.05 1.73 -9.55
C PRO A 388 2.21 2.95 -10.01
N ALA A 389 1.10 2.75 -10.71
CA ALA A 389 0.17 3.78 -11.14
C ALA A 389 -1.26 3.48 -10.65
N TYR A 390 -2.18 4.44 -10.84
CA TYR A 390 -3.60 4.10 -10.88
C TYR A 390 -3.91 3.47 -12.24
N HIS A 391 -3.90 2.14 -12.31
CA HIS A 391 -4.23 1.39 -13.52
C HIS A 391 -5.75 1.29 -13.65
N VAL A 392 -6.29 1.88 -14.73
CA VAL A 392 -7.72 1.99 -15.02
C VAL A 392 -8.05 1.23 -16.29
N GLU A 393 -9.03 0.33 -16.23
CA GLU A 393 -9.54 -0.43 -17.38
C GLU A 393 -10.93 0.07 -17.77
N ILE A 394 -11.08 0.52 -19.01
CA ILE A 394 -12.33 1.10 -19.55
C ILE A 394 -12.79 0.28 -20.77
N PRO A 395 -13.82 -0.57 -20.62
CA PRO A 395 -14.43 -1.28 -21.74
C PRO A 395 -14.98 -0.31 -22.77
N GLN A 396 -14.69 -0.56 -24.04
CA GLN A 396 -15.18 0.27 -25.13
C GLN A 396 -16.58 -0.13 -25.55
N LEU A 397 -17.35 0.86 -26.01
CA LEU A 397 -18.66 0.61 -26.61
C LEU A 397 -18.43 -0.02 -28.00
N ASN A 398 -19.12 -1.12 -28.27
CA ASN A 398 -19.08 -1.80 -29.57
C ASN A 398 -19.65 -0.95 -30.70
#